data_AF-A0A6G1SXZ4-F1
#
_entry.id   AF-A0A6G1SXZ4-F1
#
_cell.length_a   1.000
_cell.length_b   1.000
_cell.length_c   1.000
_cell.angle_alpha   90.00
_cell.angle_beta   90.00
_cell.angle_gamma   90.00
#
_symmetry.space_group_name_H-M   'P 1'
#
loop_
_entity.id
_entity.type
_entity.pdbx_description
1 polymer ?
#
loop_
_entity_poly.entity_id
_entity_poly.type
_entity_poly.pdbx_seq_one_letter_code
_entity_poly.pdbx_strand_id
1 'polypeptide(L)' 'MVCTAGRSAGVDDGGHRAREGKRTGPGALNGLTVLELGDTISAPYAAKLLADLGADVIKVEPPSGDTARQGGGSAWAC' A
#
# COMPACT_ATOMS: atom_id res chain seq x y z
N MET A 1 -7.53 8.34 -3.47
CA MET A 1 -7.14 8.31 -2.04
C MET A 1 -5.88 7.44 -1.92
N VAL A 2 -4.90 7.80 -1.07
CA VAL A 2 -3.69 7.00 -0.88
C VAL A 2 -3.76 6.28 0.47
N CYS A 3 -3.82 4.96 0.46
CA CYS A 3 -3.74 4.13 1.66
C CYS A 3 -2.38 3.43 1.65
N THR A 4 -1.50 3.81 2.56
CA THR A 4 -0.22 3.13 2.80
C THR A 4 -0.44 2.04 3.84
N ALA A 5 -0.31 0.78 3.45
CA ALA A 5 -0.30 -0.31 4.43
C ALA A 5 1.01 -0.26 5.24
N GLY A 6 0.93 -0.02 6.55
CA GLY A 6 2.08 -0.11 7.48
C GLY A 6 2.70 1.20 8.01
N ARG A 7 2.09 2.38 7.83
CA ARG A 7 2.50 3.63 8.52
C ARG A 7 1.32 4.52 8.91
N SER A 8 1.34 5.06 10.14
CA SER A 8 0.62 6.26 10.52
C SER A 8 1.19 7.45 9.72
N ALA A 9 0.34 8.09 8.92
CA ALA A 9 0.74 9.06 7.92
C ALA A 9 1.30 10.36 8.53
N GLY A 10 2.53 10.71 8.15
CA GLY A 10 3.00 12.10 8.08
C GLY A 10 3.19 12.44 6.61
N VAL A 11 2.63 13.56 6.16
CA VAL A 11 2.75 14.05 4.77
C VAL A 11 4.03 14.87 4.67
N ASP A 12 4.90 14.55 3.70
CA ASP A 12 6.09 15.37 3.40
C ASP A 12 6.22 15.62 1.89
N ASP A 13 6.30 16.90 1.52
CA ASP A 13 6.25 17.46 0.15
C ASP A 13 7.57 17.31 -0.65
N GLY A 14 8.26 16.17 -0.54
CA GLY A 14 9.62 16.00 -1.09
C GLY A 14 9.75 14.90 -2.15
N GLY A 15 10.11 15.28 -3.39
CA GLY A 15 10.20 14.43 -4.58
C GLY A 15 11.13 13.19 -4.53
N HIS A 16 11.03 12.40 -5.60
CA HIS A 16 11.56 11.03 -5.84
C HIS A 16 13.08 10.87 -5.72
N ARG A 17 13.66 11.14 -4.55
CA ARG A 17 14.91 10.47 -4.15
C ARG A 17 14.49 9.16 -3.52
N ALA A 18 14.86 8.04 -4.15
CA ALA A 18 14.88 6.75 -3.48
C ALA A 18 15.52 6.98 -2.11
N ARG A 19 14.74 6.80 -1.03
CA ARG A 19 15.17 7.12 0.33
C ARG A 19 16.34 6.18 0.65
N GLU A 20 17.56 6.68 0.45
CA GLU A 20 18.79 6.08 0.94
C GLU A 20 18.70 6.11 2.48
N GLY A 21 18.19 5.02 3.04
CA GLY A 21 17.79 4.97 4.44
C GLY A 21 17.33 3.58 4.88
N LYS A 22 18.18 2.58 4.63
CA LYS A 22 18.32 1.33 5.41
C LYS A 22 17.03 0.79 6.05
N ARG A 23 16.25 -0.02 5.33
CA ARG A 23 15.28 -0.96 5.95
C ARG A 23 15.74 -2.40 5.78
N THR A 24 16.96 -2.70 6.22
CA THR A 24 17.42 -4.08 6.42
C THR A 24 16.78 -4.65 7.69
N GLY A 25 15.51 -4.99 7.62
CA GLY A 25 14.80 -5.82 8.61
C GLY A 25 14.49 -7.20 8.01
N PRO A 26 13.98 -8.16 8.80
CA PRO A 26 13.56 -9.46 8.28
C PRO A 26 12.26 -9.32 7.46
N GLY A 27 12.26 -9.89 6.25
CA GLY A 27 11.16 -9.82 5.29
C GLY A 27 11.68 -9.86 3.85
N ALA A 28 11.15 -10.76 3.01
CA ALA A 28 11.68 -11.02 1.67
C ALA A 28 11.61 -9.79 0.73
N LEU A 29 10.70 -8.85 1.00
CA LEU A 29 10.46 -7.66 0.18
C LEU A 29 10.78 -6.34 0.90
N ASN A 30 11.51 -6.40 2.02
CA ASN A 30 11.89 -5.21 2.75
C ASN A 30 12.73 -4.25 1.90
N GLY A 31 12.40 -2.96 1.99
CA GLY A 31 13.05 -1.91 1.22
C GLY A 31 12.46 -1.67 -0.16
N LEU A 32 11.49 -2.48 -0.59
CA LEU A 32 10.73 -2.23 -1.81
C LEU A 32 9.51 -1.36 -1.53
N THR A 33 9.21 -0.44 -2.45
CA THR A 33 7.95 0.29 -2.51
C THR A 33 7.16 -0.21 -3.70
N VAL A 34 5.90 -0.59 -3.48
CA VAL A 34 5.01 -1.15 -4.50
C VAL A 34 3.79 -0.24 -4.64
N LEU A 35 3.47 0.12 -5.88
CA LEU A 35 2.26 0.87 -6.21
C LEU A 35 1.18 -0.11 -6.68
N GLU A 36 0.01 -0.12 -6.02
CA GLU A 36 -1.13 -0.97 -6.40
C GLU A 36 -2.26 -0.14 -7.03
N LEU A 37 -2.59 -0.47 -8.28
CA LEU A 37 -3.48 0.29 -9.16
C LEU A 37 -4.71 -0.51 -9.62
N GLY A 38 -4.89 -1.74 -9.15
CA GLY A 38 -6.03 -2.59 -9.47
C GLY A 38 -7.32 -2.13 -8.81
N ASP A 39 -8.41 -2.81 -9.14
CA ASP A 39 -9.74 -2.59 -8.56
C ASP A 39 -10.30 -3.96 -8.16
N THR A 40 -11.27 -4.00 -7.25
CA THR A 40 -11.90 -5.23 -6.76
C THR A 40 -10.93 -6.10 -5.96
N ILE A 41 -11.14 -7.42 -5.85
CA ILE A 41 -10.55 -8.22 -4.75
C ILE A 41 -9.16 -8.81 -5.03
N SER A 42 -8.82 -9.11 -6.28
CA SER A 42 -7.60 -9.85 -6.60
C SER A 42 -6.33 -9.02 -6.38
N ALA A 43 -6.34 -7.75 -6.75
CA ALA A 43 -5.18 -6.86 -6.62
C ALA A 43 -4.89 -6.47 -5.15
N PRO A 44 -5.88 -6.07 -4.33
CA PRO A 44 -5.69 -5.84 -2.90
C PRO A 44 -5.22 -7.09 -2.15
N TYR A 45 -5.67 -8.28 -2.54
CA TYR A 45 -5.19 -9.53 -1.94
C TYR A 45 -3.71 -9.76 -2.25
N ALA A 46 -3.28 -9.57 -3.51
CA ALA A 46 -1.87 -9.66 -3.86
C ALA A 46 -1.04 -8.59 -3.12
N ALA A 47 -1.52 -7.35 -3.07
CA ALA A 47 -0.89 -6.27 -2.32
C ALA A 47 -0.73 -6.59 -0.84
N LYS A 48 -1.73 -7.22 -0.23
CA LYS A 48 -1.65 -7.69 1.15
C LYS A 48 -0.51 -8.68 1.35
N LEU A 49 -0.37 -9.68 0.46
CA LEU A 49 0.73 -10.64 0.55
C LEU A 49 2.10 -9.96 0.42
N LEU A 50 2.22 -8.96 -0.44
CA LEU A 50 3.46 -8.19 -0.60
C LEU A 50 3.79 -7.39 0.66
N ALA A 51 2.79 -6.76 1.28
CA ALA A 51 2.95 -6.04 2.54
C ALA A 51 3.33 -6.98 3.69
N ASP A 52 2.69 -8.15 3.78
CA ASP A 52 3.02 -9.19 4.78
C ASP A 52 4.48 -9.70 4.61
N LEU A 53 5.03 -9.65 3.39
CA LEU A 53 6.44 -9.96 3.09
C LEU A 53 7.41 -8.78 3.33
N GLY A 54 6.92 -7.62 3.78
CA GLY A 54 7.71 -6.45 4.16
C GLY A 54 7.76 -5.32 3.13
N ALA A 55 7.02 -5.42 2.02
CA ALA A 55 6.94 -4.34 1.05
C ALA A 55 6.17 -3.13 1.63
N ASP A 56 6.55 -1.93 1.19
CA ASP A 56 5.79 -0.70 1.41
C ASP A 56 4.77 -0.52 0.29
N VAL A 57 3.51 -0.89 0.54
CA VAL A 57 2.47 -0.89 -0.48
C VAL A 57 1.62 0.36 -0.41
N ILE A 58 1.54 1.06 -1.55
CA ILE A 58 0.78 2.28 -1.74
C ILE A 58 -0.40 1.95 -2.67
N LYS A 59 -1.62 1.93 -2.14
CA LYS A 59 -2.82 1.85 -2.97
C LYS A 59 -3.11 3.21 -3.59
N VAL A 60 -3.30 3.24 -4.89
CA VAL A 60 -3.92 4.40 -5.59
C VAL A 60 -5.32 4.01 -6.00
N GLU A 61 -6.28 4.84 -5.61
CA GLU A 61 -7.69 4.67 -5.94
C GLU A 61 -8.19 5.87 -6.74
N PRO A 62 -9.16 5.65 -7.66
CA PRO A 62 -9.89 6.75 -8.28
C PRO A 62 -10.61 7.60 -7.20
N PRO A 63 -11.04 8.83 -7.51
CA PRO A 63 -11.77 9.68 -6.57
C PRO A 63 -13.04 9.02 -5.99
N SER A 64 -13.67 8.12 -6.74
CA SER A 64 -14.82 7.32 -6.31
C SER A 64 -14.48 6.21 -5.31
N GLY A 65 -13.19 5.96 -5.06
CA GLY A 65 -12.71 4.81 -4.31
C GLY A 65 -12.75 3.51 -5.12
N ASP A 66 -12.10 2.47 -4.60
CA ASP A 66 -12.21 1.10 -5.10
C ASP A 66 -13.64 0.57 -5.01
N THR A 67 -14.07 -0.21 -6.00
CA THR A 67 -15.40 -0.81 -6.05
C THR A 67 -15.66 -1.73 -4.86
N ALA A 68 -14.62 -2.40 -4.33
CA ALA A 68 -14.72 -3.25 -3.15
C ALA A 68 -15.09 -2.47 -1.86
N ARG A 69 -15.05 -1.13 -1.85
CA ARG A 69 -15.47 -0.31 -0.68
C ARG A 69 -16.98 -0.24 -0.59
N GLN A 70 -17.67 -0.38 -1.72
CA GLN A 70 -19.10 -0.12 -1.87
C GLN A 70 -19.96 -1.34 -1.51
N GLY A 71 -19.36 -2.53 -1.43
CA GLY A 71 -20.04 -3.81 -1.21
C GLY A 71 -20.38 -4.18 0.25
N GLY A 72 -20.27 -3.26 1.21
CA GLY A 72 -20.74 -3.48 2.58
C GLY A 72 -20.04 -4.64 3.31
N GLY A 73 -18.75 -4.48 3.61
CA GLY A 73 -18.02 -5.42 4.47
C GLY A 73 -16.61 -4.90 4.75
N SER A 74 -16.38 -4.50 5.99
CA SER A 74 -15.17 -3.88 6.54
C SER A 74 -13.92 -4.78 6.54
N ALA A 75 -13.73 -5.65 5.55
CA ALA A 75 -12.56 -6.53 5.48
C ALA A 75 -11.25 -5.76 5.23
N TRP A 76 -11.33 -4.44 4.98
CA TRP A 76 -10.20 -3.64 4.53
C TRP A 76 -10.32 -2.14 4.86
N ALA A 77 -10.88 -1.81 6.02
CA ALA A 77 -10.69 -0.47 6.59
C ALA A 77 -9.35 -0.45 7.33
N CYS A 78 -8.29 -0.01 6.63
CA CYS A 78 -6.91 0.17 7.11
C CYS A 78 -6.31 -0.98 7.93
#